data_AF-A0A838FN61-F1
#
_entry.id   AF-A0A838FN61-F1
#
_cell.length_a   1.000
_cell.length_b   1.000
_cell.length_c   1.000
_cell.angle_alpha   90.00
_cell.angle_beta   90.00
_cell.angle_gamma   90.00
#
_symmetry.space_group_name_H-M   'P 1'
#
loop_
_entity.id
_entity.type
_entity.pdbx_description
1 polymer ?
#
loop_
_entity_poly.entity_id
_entity_poly.type
_entity_poly.pdbx_seq_one_letter_code
_entity_poly.pdbx_strand_id
1 'polypeptide(L)'
;LTAHCCEEQPQLHCAFVVDLFAEAGRNPRIASLVRDVLETGMAGVTEVVARAPEMQSPPHGLTAREVTELIFAAARGSMMRDVLEHAQVPAAERRERQLKVVRQLWRLLFDHANEPALA
;
A
#
# COMPACT_ATOMS: atom_id res chain seq x y z
N LEU A 1 -35.15 0.19 3.08
CA LEU A 1 -34.28 0.94 2.15
C LEU A 1 -32.93 0.26 2.11
N THR A 2 -32.81 -0.73 1.23
CA THR A 2 -31.58 -1.41 0.88
C THR A 2 -30.71 -0.45 0.07
N ALA A 3 -29.59 -0.03 0.63
CA ALA A 3 -28.61 0.79 -0.07
C ALA A 3 -27.86 -0.10 -1.06
N HIS A 4 -28.35 -0.16 -2.29
CA HIS A 4 -27.61 -0.63 -3.46
C HIS A 4 -26.49 0.39 -3.74
N CYS A 5 -25.38 0.28 -3.00
CA CYS A 5 -24.18 1.03 -3.33
C CYS A 5 -23.39 0.25 -4.38
N CYS A 6 -23.69 0.62 -5.64
CA CYS A 6 -22.76 0.68 -6.77
C CYS A 6 -22.26 -0.66 -7.35
N GLU A 7 -23.05 -1.23 -8.27
CA GLU A 7 -22.57 -2.22 -9.26
C GLU A 7 -21.92 -1.56 -10.50
N GLU A 8 -21.77 -0.23 -10.55
CA GLU A 8 -21.18 0.50 -11.68
C GLU A 8 -19.88 1.22 -11.31
N GLN A 9 -18.92 0.51 -10.71
CA GLN A 9 -17.53 0.97 -10.78
C GLN A 9 -16.97 0.54 -12.13
N PRO A 10 -16.32 1.43 -12.91
CA PRO A 10 -15.62 0.99 -14.11
C PRO A 10 -14.62 -0.07 -13.65
N GLN A 11 -14.75 -1.28 -14.19
CA GLN A 11 -13.76 -2.32 -14.03
C GLN A 11 -12.49 -1.78 -14.70
N LEU A 12 -11.74 -0.95 -13.99
CA LEU A 12 -10.34 -0.66 -14.27
C LEU A 12 -9.67 -2.01 -14.13
N HIS A 13 -9.64 -2.73 -15.25
CA HIS A 13 -9.10 -4.06 -15.36
C HIS A 13 -7.71 -4.02 -14.75
N CYS A 14 -7.45 -4.82 -13.72
CA CYS A 14 -6.09 -5.02 -13.20
C CYS A 14 -5.08 -5.29 -14.32
N ALA A 15 -5.55 -5.83 -15.47
CA ALA A 15 -4.78 -5.94 -16.71
C ALA A 15 -4.14 -4.62 -17.16
N PHE A 16 -4.85 -3.49 -17.18
CA PHE A 16 -4.28 -2.20 -17.57
C PHE A 16 -3.13 -1.76 -16.66
N VAL A 17 -3.27 -1.94 -15.35
CA VAL A 17 -2.22 -1.53 -14.40
C VAL A 17 -1.00 -2.45 -14.52
N VAL A 18 -1.23 -3.77 -14.66
CA VAL A 18 -0.15 -4.75 -14.90
C VAL A 18 0.56 -4.48 -16.23
N ASP A 19 -0.20 -4.21 -17.30
CA ASP A 19 0.33 -3.89 -18.62
C ASP A 19 1.12 -2.58 -18.61
N LEU A 20 0.65 -1.58 -17.85
CA LEU A 20 1.37 -0.32 -17.66
C LEU A 20 2.71 -0.54 -16.95
N PHE A 21 2.76 -1.37 -15.91
CA PHE A 21 4.01 -1.73 -15.23
C PHE A 21 4.92 -2.58 -16.12
N ALA A 22 4.37 -3.48 -16.94
CA ALA A 22 5.15 -4.26 -17.90
C ALA A 22 5.75 -3.37 -19.01
N GLU A 23 4.98 -2.40 -19.52
CA GLU A 23 5.43 -1.42 -20.51
C GLU A 23 6.47 -0.47 -19.92
N ALA A 24 6.32 -0.07 -18.65
CA ALA A 24 7.33 0.71 -17.94
C ALA A 24 8.70 0.00 -17.92
N GLY A 25 8.73 -1.34 -17.90
CA GLY A 25 9.97 -2.12 -17.97
C GLY A 25 10.71 -2.03 -19.31
N ARG A 26 10.02 -1.62 -20.38
CA ARG A 26 10.57 -1.57 -21.75
C ARG A 26 10.61 -0.15 -22.35
N ASN A 27 9.89 0.79 -21.76
CA ASN A 27 9.69 2.14 -22.28
C ASN A 27 10.06 3.21 -21.24
N PRO A 28 11.21 3.92 -21.41
CA PRO A 28 11.70 4.90 -20.43
C PRO A 28 10.74 6.07 -20.15
N ARG A 29 9.91 6.45 -21.12
CA ARG A 29 8.92 7.53 -20.96
C ARG A 29 7.78 7.08 -20.06
N ILE A 30 7.27 5.87 -20.30
CA ILE A 30 6.25 5.27 -19.42
C ILE A 30 6.83 4.99 -18.03
N ALA A 31 8.10 4.57 -17.93
CA ALA A 31 8.78 4.42 -16.65
C ALA A 31 8.86 5.73 -15.85
N SER A 32 9.12 6.84 -16.54
CA SER A 32 9.13 8.18 -15.92
C SER A 32 7.74 8.58 -15.47
N LEU A 33 6.72 8.39 -16.32
CA LEU A 33 5.33 8.66 -15.96
C LEU A 33 4.87 7.85 -14.73
N VAL A 34 5.13 6.54 -14.71
CA VAL A 34 4.78 5.68 -13.57
C VAL A 34 5.50 6.15 -12.30
N ARG A 35 6.78 6.52 -12.41
CA ARG A 35 7.55 7.07 -11.28
C ARG A 35 6.92 8.36 -10.76
N ASP A 36 6.60 9.31 -11.63
CA ASP A 36 6.05 10.61 -11.24
C ASP A 36 4.68 10.48 -10.57
N VAL A 37 3.82 9.57 -11.08
CA VAL A 37 2.54 9.25 -10.45
C VAL A 37 2.73 8.64 -9.07
N LEU A 38 3.66 7.68 -8.94
CA LEU A 38 3.95 7.03 -7.66
C LEU A 38 4.54 8.03 -6.66
N GLU A 39 5.48 8.89 -7.07
CA GLU A 39 6.05 9.92 -6.21
C GLU A 39 5.01 10.95 -5.79
N THR A 40 4.12 11.38 -6.69
CA THR A 40 3.03 12.31 -6.37
C THR A 40 2.08 11.70 -5.33
N GLY A 41 1.68 10.44 -5.53
CA GLY A 41 0.84 9.74 -4.57
C GLY A 41 1.54 9.56 -3.22
N MET A 42 2.82 9.21 -3.24
CA MET A 42 3.62 9.02 -2.04
C MET A 42 3.84 10.32 -1.28
N ALA A 43 4.06 11.45 -1.97
CA ALA A 43 4.13 12.78 -1.36
C ALA A 43 2.81 13.13 -0.64
N GLY A 44 1.66 12.92 -1.31
CA GLY A 44 0.35 13.16 -0.71
C GLY A 44 0.10 12.32 0.55
N VAL A 45 0.43 11.02 0.52
CA VAL A 45 0.31 10.15 1.71
C VAL A 45 1.31 10.56 2.79
N THR A 46 2.53 10.96 2.41
CA THR A 46 3.55 11.44 3.36
C THR A 46 3.05 12.67 4.12
N GLU A 47 2.37 13.61 3.46
CA GLU A 47 1.76 14.76 4.12
C GLU A 47 0.67 14.37 5.13
N VAL A 48 -0.13 13.35 4.80
CA VAL A 48 -1.16 12.82 5.71
C VAL A 48 -0.50 12.14 6.91
N VAL A 49 0.48 11.27 6.69
CA VAL A 49 1.24 10.59 7.74
C VAL A 49 1.92 11.60 8.65
N ALA A 50 2.58 12.62 8.10
CA ALA A 50 3.28 13.65 8.87
C ALA A 50 2.36 14.44 9.84
N ARG A 51 1.05 14.48 9.57
CA ARG A 51 0.05 15.13 10.43
C ARG A 51 -0.56 14.19 11.47
N ALA A 52 -0.25 12.89 11.40
CA ALA A 52 -0.79 11.90 12.32
C ALA A 52 -0.19 12.07 13.73
N PRO A 53 -0.99 11.92 14.81
CA PRO A 53 -0.49 12.05 16.17
C PRO A 53 0.63 11.05 16.50
N GLU A 54 0.61 9.87 15.88
CA GLU A 54 1.64 8.83 16.00
C GLU A 54 3.02 9.30 15.52
N MET A 55 3.07 10.33 14.66
CA MET A 55 4.33 10.92 14.19
C MET A 55 4.93 11.98 15.12
N GLN A 56 4.24 12.34 16.21
CA GLN A 56 4.81 13.23 17.24
C GLN A 56 5.94 12.54 18.03
N SER A 57 5.88 11.21 18.14
CA SER A 57 6.95 10.36 18.65
C SER A 57 7.12 9.21 17.66
N PRO A 58 7.89 9.44 16.57
CA PRO A 58 7.90 8.53 15.44
C PRO A 58 8.30 7.11 15.88
N PRO A 59 7.50 6.11 15.50
CA PRO A 59 7.76 4.74 15.83
C PRO A 59 9.09 4.30 15.22
N HIS A 60 9.94 3.65 16.03
CA HIS A 60 11.28 3.22 15.65
C HIS A 60 12.19 4.34 15.08
N GLY A 61 11.89 5.61 15.37
CA GLY A 61 12.64 6.75 14.84
C GLY A 61 12.43 7.01 13.34
N LEU A 62 11.42 6.40 12.73
CA LEU A 62 11.16 6.51 11.29
C LEU A 62 10.59 7.88 10.94
N THR A 63 11.05 8.47 9.84
CA THR A 63 10.44 9.66 9.27
C THR A 63 9.08 9.36 8.63
N ALA A 64 8.24 10.38 8.46
CA ALA A 64 6.95 10.23 7.77
C ALA A 64 7.11 9.67 6.35
N ARG A 65 8.22 10.01 5.68
CA ARG A 65 8.56 9.48 4.35
C ARG A 65 8.87 7.99 4.40
N GLU A 66 9.71 7.54 5.33
CA GLU A 66 10.06 6.12 5.47
C GLU A 66 8.86 5.27 5.87
N VAL A 67 7.99 5.76 6.76
CA VAL A 67 6.71 5.12 7.08
C VAL A 67 5.85 4.97 5.81
N THR A 68 5.79 6.03 4.99
CA THR A 68 5.02 6.01 3.75
C THR A 68 5.62 5.04 2.72
N GLU A 69 6.95 4.98 2.60
CA GLU A 69 7.63 4.03 1.73
C GLU A 69 7.32 2.58 2.11
N LEU A 70 7.26 2.27 3.41
CA LEU A 70 6.86 0.95 3.92
C LEU A 70 5.40 0.62 3.58
N ILE A 71 4.48 1.59 3.69
CA ILE A 71 3.08 1.44 3.27
C ILE A 71 3.00 1.12 1.77
N PHE A 72 3.69 1.87 0.93
CA PHE A 72 3.70 1.65 -0.52
C PHE A 72 4.38 0.32 -0.89
N ALA A 73 5.42 -0.10 -0.18
CA ALA A 73 6.05 -1.40 -0.38
C ALA A 73 5.09 -2.55 -0.05
N ALA A 74 4.36 -2.47 1.07
CA ALA A 74 3.37 -3.48 1.46
C ALA A 74 2.19 -3.55 0.47
N ALA A 75 1.71 -2.39 -0.01
CA ALA A 75 0.64 -2.32 -1.01
C ALA A 75 1.07 -2.94 -2.35
N ARG A 76 2.25 -2.59 -2.86
CA ARG A 76 2.81 -3.17 -4.09
C ARG A 76 3.06 -4.67 -3.96
N GLY A 77 3.59 -5.13 -2.82
CA GLY A 77 3.83 -6.55 -2.56
C GLY A 77 2.52 -7.36 -2.50
N SER A 78 1.46 -6.79 -1.91
CA SER A 78 0.12 -7.40 -1.89
C SER A 78 -0.47 -7.46 -3.30
N MET A 79 -0.36 -6.37 -4.07
CA MET A 79 -0.81 -6.32 -5.46
C MET A 79 -0.08 -7.33 -6.34
N MET A 80 1.24 -7.45 -6.24
CA MET A 80 2.02 -8.41 -7.02
C MET A 80 1.62 -9.85 -6.66
N ARG A 81 1.39 -10.14 -5.37
CA ARG A 81 0.90 -11.44 -4.92
C ARG A 81 -0.48 -11.76 -5.52
N ASP A 82 -1.40 -10.80 -5.49
CA ASP A 82 -2.74 -10.95 -6.07
C ASP A 82 -2.69 -11.21 -7.59
N VAL A 83 -1.74 -10.59 -8.30
CA VAL A 83 -1.49 -10.85 -9.73
C VAL A 83 -0.93 -12.25 -9.97
N LEU A 84 0.04 -12.69 -9.16
CA LEU A 84 0.69 -14.00 -9.31
C LEU A 84 -0.22 -15.17 -8.92
N GLU A 85 -1.03 -15.02 -7.87
CA GLU A 85 -1.90 -16.08 -7.35
C GLU A 85 -3.11 -16.38 -8.25
N HIS A 86 -3.29 -15.60 -9.32
CA HIS A 86 -4.40 -15.65 -10.27
C HIS A 86 -5.77 -15.49 -9.57
N ALA A 87 -6.76 -14.95 -10.29
CA ALA A 87 -8.08 -14.58 -9.76
C ALA A 87 -8.96 -15.76 -9.24
N GLN A 88 -8.38 -16.93 -8.95
CA GLN A 88 -9.06 -18.12 -8.43
C GLN A 88 -9.33 -18.07 -6.92
N VAL A 89 -8.63 -17.19 -6.18
CA VAL A 89 -8.88 -17.00 -4.75
C VAL A 89 -10.17 -16.18 -4.55
N PRO A 90 -11.18 -16.64 -3.79
CA PRO A 90 -12.40 -15.88 -3.53
C PRO A 90 -12.11 -14.51 -2.90
N ALA A 91 -12.94 -13.50 -3.20
CA ALA A 91 -12.73 -12.13 -2.74
C ALA A 91 -12.62 -11.99 -1.21
N ALA A 92 -13.38 -12.80 -0.46
CA ALA A 92 -13.33 -12.83 1.00
C ALA A 92 -11.95 -13.27 1.53
N GLU A 93 -11.37 -14.30 0.92
CA GLU A 93 -10.07 -14.82 1.30
C GLU A 93 -8.94 -13.84 0.93
N ARG A 94 -9.06 -13.17 -0.24
CA ARG A 94 -8.14 -12.07 -0.60
C ARG A 94 -8.18 -10.95 0.44
N ARG A 95 -9.38 -10.55 0.87
CA ARG A 95 -9.55 -9.48 1.87
C ARG A 95 -8.99 -9.87 3.24
N GLU A 96 -9.13 -11.13 3.65
CA GLU A 96 -8.53 -11.63 4.89
C GLU A 96 -6.99 -11.56 4.85
N ARG A 97 -6.39 -11.94 3.71
CA ARG A 97 -4.94 -11.83 3.50
C ARG A 97 -4.47 -10.38 3.53
N GLN A 98 -5.19 -9.47 2.85
CA GLN A 98 -4.90 -8.03 2.88
C GLN A 98 -4.96 -7.48 4.31
N LEU A 99 -6.00 -7.83 5.08
CA LEU A 99 -6.12 -7.45 6.48
C LEU A 99 -4.96 -7.99 7.33
N LYS A 100 -4.48 -9.20 7.05
CA LYS A 100 -3.30 -9.75 7.73
C LYS A 100 -2.04 -8.92 7.47
N VAL A 101 -1.79 -8.53 6.21
CA VAL A 101 -0.64 -7.67 5.85
C VAL A 101 -0.76 -6.30 6.50
N VAL A 102 -1.93 -5.66 6.43
CA VAL A 102 -2.17 -4.35 7.03
C VAL A 102 -1.98 -4.40 8.55
N ARG A 103 -2.49 -5.44 9.22
CA ARG A 103 -2.29 -5.61 10.68
C ARG A 103 -0.81 -5.82 11.03
N GLN A 104 -0.07 -6.60 10.24
CA GLN A 104 1.36 -6.79 10.46
C GLN A 104 2.14 -5.49 10.27
N LEU A 105 1.85 -4.76 9.20
CA LEU A 105 2.43 -3.46 8.94
C LEU A 105 2.10 -2.49 10.09
N TRP A 106 0.85 -2.47 10.55
CA TRP A 106 0.44 -1.64 11.68
C TRP A 106 1.26 -1.94 12.93
N ARG A 107 1.51 -3.22 13.25
CA ARG A 107 2.36 -3.57 14.39
C ARG A 107 3.81 -3.12 14.18
N LEU A 108 4.39 -3.36 13.00
CA LEU A 108 5.75 -2.91 12.71
C LEU A 108 5.89 -1.38 12.76
N LEU A 109 4.83 -0.67 12.37
CA LEU A 109 4.83 0.77 12.35
C LEU A 109 4.39 1.37 13.66
N PHE A 110 3.64 0.72 14.54
CA PHE A 110 3.00 1.42 15.67
C PHE A 110 2.97 0.62 16.98
N ASP A 111 3.28 -0.68 16.97
CA ASP A 111 3.57 -1.38 18.23
C ASP A 111 5.00 -1.02 18.63
N HIS A 112 5.13 -0.22 19.69
CA HIS A 112 6.37 -0.16 20.43
C HIS A 112 6.63 -1.57 20.96
N ALA A 113 7.61 -2.28 20.39
CA ALA A 113 8.20 -3.39 21.11
C ALA A 113 8.56 -2.84 22.49
N ASN A 114 7.93 -3.38 23.53
CA ASN A 114 8.40 -3.22 24.90
C ASN A 114 9.84 -3.74 24.90
N GLU A 115 10.82 -2.88 24.62
CA GLU A 115 12.14 -3.04 25.19
C GLU A 115 11.93 -2.83 26.68
N PRO A 116 12.03 -3.87 27.53
CA PRO A 116 12.18 -3.63 28.95
C PRO A 116 13.46 -2.81 29.07
N ALA A 117 13.33 -1.57 29.54
CA ALA A 117 14.47 -0.79 29.97
C ALA A 117 15.31 -1.69 30.87
N LEU A 118 16.50 -2.07 30.39
CA LEU A 118 17.43 -2.89 31.16
C LEU A 118 17.67 -2.17 32.51
N ALA A 119 17.53 -2.97 33.56
CA ALA A 119 17.68 -2.62 34.97
C ALA A 119 19.04 -2.00 35.32
#